data_AF-A0AAE3J238-F1
#
_entry.id   AF-A0AAE3J238-F1
#
_cell.length_a   1.000
_cell.length_b   1.000
_cell.length_c   1.000
_cell.angle_alpha   90.00
_cell.angle_beta   90.00
_cell.angle_gamma   90.00
#
_symmetry.space_group_name_H-M   'P 1'
#
loop_
_entity.id
_entity.type
_entity.pdbx_description
1 polymer ?
#
loop_
_entity_poly.entity_id
_entity_poly.type
_entity_poly.pdbx_seq_one_letter_code
_entity_poly.pdbx_strand_id
1 'polypeptide(L)'
;MKSKAEREIIPARKGESDEEQRLREAINRHCGQLCASLDAAIRLRTASNEAKKARHQARNHLTEFALKAMYAQALNCSEQSETQGEKP
;
A
#
# COMPACT_ATOMS: atom_id res chain seq x y z
N MET A 1 -1.02 17.96 13.91
CA MET A 1 -0.60 16.54 13.86
C MET A 1 -1.44 15.87 12.80
N LYS A 2 -0.84 15.19 11.82
CA LYS A 2 -1.61 14.50 10.78
C LYS A 2 -2.42 13.35 11.40
N SER A 3 -3.68 13.20 10.99
CA SER A 3 -4.57 12.14 11.47
C SER A 3 -4.00 10.75 11.14
N LYS A 4 -4.45 9.70 11.85
CA LYS A 4 -4.00 8.32 11.58
C LYS A 4 -4.29 7.92 10.13
N ALA A 5 -5.45 8.33 9.60
CA ALA A 5 -5.85 8.13 8.21
C ALA A 5 -4.91 8.83 7.19
N GLU A 6 -4.35 10.01 7.54
CA GLU A 6 -3.41 10.72 6.66
C GLU A 6 -2.02 10.04 6.54
N ARG A 7 -1.75 8.99 7.31
CA ARG A 7 -0.51 8.20 7.23
C ARG A 7 -0.69 6.84 6.58
N GLU A 8 -1.93 6.42 6.34
CA GLU A 8 -2.23 5.15 5.71
C GLU A 8 -2.09 5.30 4.19
N ILE A 9 -1.38 4.37 3.57
CA ILE A 9 -1.21 4.32 2.12
C ILE A 9 -2.48 3.74 1.49
N ILE A 10 -3.10 2.79 2.19
CA ILE A 10 -4.32 2.11 1.77
C ILE A 10 -5.41 2.35 2.82
N PRO A 11 -6.51 3.03 2.47
CA PRO A 11 -7.62 3.22 3.39
C PRO A 11 -8.36 1.92 3.64
N ALA A 12 -8.99 1.79 4.81
CA ALA A 12 -9.92 0.69 5.08
C ALA A 12 -11.16 0.79 4.17
N ARG A 13 -11.54 -0.34 3.57
CA ARG A 13 -12.79 -0.52 2.81
C ARG A 13 -13.87 -1.12 3.71
N LYS A 14 -15.12 -0.77 3.44
CA LYS A 14 -16.27 -1.41 4.09
C LYS A 14 -16.41 -2.84 3.57
N GLY A 15 -16.62 -3.80 4.47
CA GLY A 15 -16.82 -5.20 4.13
C GLY A 15 -15.56 -5.95 3.71
N GLU A 16 -14.38 -5.50 4.17
CA GLU A 16 -13.16 -6.32 4.10
C GLU A 16 -13.36 -7.60 4.91
N SER A 17 -12.95 -8.73 4.34
CA SER A 17 -12.74 -9.97 5.09
C SER A 17 -11.56 -9.82 6.06
N ASP A 18 -11.49 -10.70 7.06
CA ASP A 18 -10.38 -10.71 8.03
C ASP A 18 -9.01 -10.84 7.36
N GLU A 19 -8.92 -11.58 6.25
CA GLU A 19 -7.68 -11.75 5.49
C GLU A 19 -7.28 -10.47 4.75
N GLU A 20 -8.23 -9.81 4.10
CA GLU A 20 -8.01 -8.52 3.44
C GLU A 20 -7.59 -7.44 4.45
N GLN A 21 -8.25 -7.41 5.60
CA GLN A 21 -7.90 -6.49 6.68
C GLN A 21 -6.47 -6.74 7.17
N ARG A 22 -6.09 -8.00 7.43
CA ARG A 22 -4.73 -8.37 7.87
C ARG A 22 -3.68 -7.96 6.84
N LEU A 23 -3.96 -8.20 5.55
CA LEU A 23 -3.05 -7.80 4.47
C LEU A 23 -2.90 -6.28 4.41
N ARG A 24 -4.00 -5.53 4.42
CA ARG A 24 -3.98 -4.06 4.41
C ARG A 24 -3.18 -3.50 5.58
N GLU A 25 -3.41 -4.01 6.78
CA GLU A 25 -2.70 -3.57 7.99
C GLU A 25 -1.20 -3.88 7.92
N ALA A 26 -0.82 -5.06 7.41
CA ALA A 26 0.58 -5.42 7.21
C ALA A 26 1.26 -4.47 6.20
N ILE A 27 0.59 -4.23 5.05
CA ILE A 27 1.10 -3.31 4.02
C ILE A 27 1.25 -1.90 4.59
N ASN A 28 0.23 -1.36 5.26
CA ASN A 28 0.29 -0.02 5.86
C ASN A 28 1.39 0.10 6.92
N ARG A 29 1.60 -0.95 7.73
CA ARG A 29 2.67 -0.96 8.74
C ARG A 29 4.05 -0.88 8.09
N HIS A 30 4.36 -1.78 7.14
CA HIS A 30 5.69 -1.86 6.54
C HIS A 30 5.95 -0.73 5.55
N CYS A 31 5.01 -0.49 4.62
CA CYS A 31 5.15 0.57 3.64
C CYS A 31 5.07 1.95 4.29
N GLY A 32 4.29 2.12 5.36
CA GLY A 32 4.26 3.37 6.13
C GLY A 32 5.62 3.71 6.77
N GLN A 33 6.31 2.71 7.35
CA GLN A 33 7.66 2.87 7.89
C GLN A 33 8.68 3.24 6.79
N LEU A 34 8.60 2.58 5.64
CA LEU A 34 9.48 2.86 4.50
C LEU A 34 9.21 4.25 3.90
N CYS A 35 7.94 4.65 3.76
CA CYS A 35 7.55 6.00 3.33
C CYS A 35 8.11 7.07 4.25
N ALA A 36 8.05 6.88 5.58
CA ALA A 36 8.65 7.82 6.53
C ALA A 36 10.16 7.96 6.33
N SER A 37 10.85 6.85 6.04
CA SER A 37 12.29 6.83 5.75
C SER A 37 12.62 7.54 4.44
N LEU A 38 11.82 7.32 3.39
CA LEU A 38 11.95 8.00 2.11
C LEU A 38 11.66 9.50 2.22
N ASP A 39 10.63 9.90 2.96
CA ASP A 39 10.30 11.29 3.21
C ASP A 39 11.43 12.02 3.96
N ALA A 40 12.08 11.35 4.93
CA ALA A 40 13.26 11.87 5.60
C ALA A 40 14.44 12.01 4.61
N ALA A 41 14.68 11.01 3.76
CA ALA A 41 15.72 11.06 2.74
C ALA A 41 15.46 12.17 1.71
N ILE A 42 14.22 12.41 1.29
CA ILE A 42 13.87 13.49 0.34
C ILE A 42 14.22 14.86 0.90
N ARG A 43 14.07 15.07 2.22
CA ARG A 43 14.37 16.35 2.89
C ARG A 43 15.87 16.65 3.01
N LEU A 44 16.77 15.72 2.67
CA LEU A 44 18.21 15.95 2.69
C LEU A 44 18.62 16.98 1.63
N ARG A 45 18.97 18.19 2.10
CA ARG A 45 19.31 19.34 1.25
C ARG A 45 20.56 19.10 0.39
N THR A 46 21.52 18.33 0.89
CA THR A 46 22.84 18.08 0.27
C THR A 46 22.83 17.04 -0.85
N ALA A 47 21.68 16.43 -1.15
CA ALA A 47 21.60 15.41 -2.19
C ALA A 47 21.64 16.02 -3.59
N SER A 48 22.28 15.32 -4.52
CA SER A 48 22.24 15.66 -5.94
C SER A 48 20.80 15.64 -6.48
N ASN A 49 20.55 16.34 -7.58
CA ASN A 49 19.22 16.39 -8.20
C ASN A 49 18.76 14.99 -8.65
N GLU A 50 19.69 14.16 -9.13
CA GLU A 50 19.40 12.78 -9.51
C GLU A 50 18.99 11.93 -8.29
N ALA A 51 19.71 12.06 -7.16
CA ALA A 51 19.35 11.37 -5.92
C ALA A 51 17.98 11.82 -5.39
N LYS A 52 17.63 13.10 -5.51
CA LYS A 52 16.28 13.60 -5.16
C LYS A 52 15.21 12.96 -6.05
N LYS A 53 15.42 12.96 -7.37
CA LYS A 53 14.51 12.32 -8.34
C LYS A 53 14.30 10.84 -8.03
N ALA A 54 15.39 10.10 -7.80
CA ALA A 54 15.33 8.67 -7.48
C ALA A 54 14.53 8.40 -6.19
N ARG A 55 14.69 9.24 -5.15
CA ARG A 55 13.92 9.11 -3.90
C ARG A 55 12.43 9.35 -4.10
N HIS A 56 12.06 10.35 -4.90
CA HIS A 56 10.66 10.58 -5.26
C HIS A 56 10.07 9.41 -6.06
N GLN A 57 10.83 8.86 -7.01
CA GLN A 57 10.41 7.66 -7.77
C GLN A 57 10.23 6.44 -6.86
N ALA A 58 11.16 6.19 -5.94
CA ALA A 58 11.06 5.10 -4.98
C ALA A 58 9.79 5.22 -4.11
N ARG A 59 9.45 6.43 -3.66
CA ARG A 59 8.21 6.70 -2.92
C ARG A 59 6.96 6.37 -3.74
N ASN A 60 6.95 6.72 -5.03
CA ASN A 60 5.85 6.40 -5.93
C ASN A 60 5.73 4.89 -6.17
N HIS A 61 6.85 4.20 -6.46
CA HIS A 61 6.86 2.75 -6.66
C HIS A 61 6.37 1.99 -5.43
N LEU A 62 6.75 2.43 -4.22
CA LEU A 62 6.27 1.83 -2.98
C LEU A 62 4.75 1.99 -2.81
N THR A 63 4.22 3.16 -3.18
CA THR A 63 2.77 3.44 -3.16
C THR A 63 2.05 2.58 -4.20
N GLU A 64 2.58 2.47 -5.41
CA GLU A 64 2.01 1.62 -6.46
C GLU A 64 2.04 0.14 -6.07
N PHE A 65 3.12 -0.34 -5.46
CA PHE A 65 3.24 -1.69 -4.94
C PHE A 65 2.11 -1.99 -3.95
N ALA A 66 1.90 -1.11 -2.98
CA ALA A 66 0.87 -1.26 -1.97
C ALA A 66 -0.53 -1.38 -2.60
N LEU A 67 -0.85 -0.50 -3.56
CA LEU A 67 -2.12 -0.53 -4.28
C LEU A 67 -2.29 -1.80 -5.13
N LYS A 68 -1.25 -2.20 -5.87
CA LYS A 68 -1.27 -3.40 -6.73
C LYS A 68 -1.43 -4.68 -5.92
N ALA A 69 -0.81 -4.76 -4.74
CA ALA A 69 -0.95 -5.92 -3.85
C ALA A 69 -2.40 -6.12 -3.39
N MET A 70 -3.08 -5.05 -2.96
CA MET A 70 -4.49 -5.13 -2.58
C MET A 70 -5.41 -5.42 -3.78
N TYR A 71 -5.11 -4.84 -4.94
CA TYR A 71 -5.86 -5.13 -6.16
C TYR A 71 -5.75 -6.60 -6.58
N ALA A 72 -4.54 -7.16 -6.55
CA ALA A 72 -4.32 -8.57 -6.86
C ALA A 72 -5.05 -9.50 -5.88
N GLN A 73 -5.06 -9.16 -4.58
CA GLN A 73 -5.84 -9.90 -3.60
C GLN A 73 -7.34 -9.87 -3.90
N ALA A 74 -7.87 -8.69 -4.24
CA ALA A 74 -9.29 -8.54 -4.57
C ALA A 74 -9.70 -9.39 -5.79
N LEU A 75 -8.83 -9.49 -6.81
CA LEU A 75 -9.06 -10.36 -7.97
C LEU A 75 -9.13 -11.85 -7.58
N ASN A 76 -8.20 -12.32 -6.75
CA ASN A 76 -8.21 -13.70 -6.26
C ASN A 76 -9.50 -14.03 -5.48
N CYS A 77 -9.99 -13.09 -4.66
CA CYS A 77 -11.24 -13.28 -3.93
C CYS A 77 -12.47 -13.31 -4.85
N SER A 78 -12.50 -12.54 -5.95
CA SER A 78 -13.61 -12.58 -6.91
C SER A 78 -13.68 -13.89 -7.70
N GLU A 79 -12.54 -14.47 -8.09
CA GLU A 79 -12.49 -15.71 -8.86
C GLU A 79 -12.94 -16.93 -8.03
N GLN A 80 -12.71 -16.91 -6.70
CA GLN A 80 -13.17 -17.98 -5.80
C GLN A 80 -14.68 -17.96 -5.57
N SER A 81 -15.34 -16.80 -5.64
CA SER A 81 -16.80 -16.71 -5.49
C SER A 81 -17.58 -17.29 -6.68
N GLU A 82 -16.98 -17.33 -7.88
CA GLU A 82 -17.65 -17.85 -9.08
C GLU A 82 -17.65 -19.39 -9.17
N THR A 83 -16.74 -20.07 -8.47
CA THR A 83 -16.58 -21.53 -8.54
C THR A 83 -17.38 -22.31 -7.50
N GLN A 84 -18.03 -21.65 -6.54
CA GLN A 84 -18.83 -22.31 -5.48
C GLN A 84 -20.36 -22.20 -5.68
N GLY A 85 -20.81 -21.62 -6.79
CA GLY A 85 -22.22 -21.37 -7.09
C GLY A 85 -22.97 -22.49 -7.82
N GLU A 86 -22.35 -23.63 -8.08
CA GLU A 86 -23.01 -24.73 -8.81
C GLU A 86 -22.98 -26.02 -7.98
N LYS A 87 -24.04 -26.24 -7.21
CA LYS A 87 -24.48 -27.59 -6.84
C LYS A 87 -25.98 -27.74 -7.17
N PRO A 88 -26.38 -28.88 -7.74
CA PRO A 88 -27.69 -29.13 -8.33
C PRO A 88 -28.82 -29.21 -7.30
#